data_AF-A0A0L0UPV4-F1
#
_entry.id   AF-A0A0L0UPV4-F1
#
_cell.length_a   1.000
_cell.length_b   1.000
_cell.length_c   1.000
_cell.angle_alpha   90.00
_cell.angle_beta   90.00
_cell.angle_gamma   90.00
#
_symmetry.space_group_name_H-M   'P 1'
#
loop_
_entity.id
_entity.type
_entity.pdbx_description
1 polymer ?
#
loop_
_entity_poly.entity_id
_entity_poly.type
_entity_poly.pdbx_seq_one_letter_code
_entity_poly.pdbx_strand_id
1 'polypeptide(L)'
;MAFPFLTGFYSKDLILEVALGQYEVSGNIAYWLVPNAPKGDYLHAHEAPMIIVIPLVILSILSIVFGYVAKDAFVGVGSDFLSTSLFQHPDHISLIEAEFGLPLLLKLLPAIGSLFGAGLALYLYHSVPSFTIGLTNNTVGYALYTFLNGKWLFDVVYNKYIINGGLQLGQVISKVVDRGLIELVGPYGFSNVLTNTGRTVASYDTGVITSYALYIILGLISFIFLLFAPIMLNEGAVDSIFGGDIALILVYFSALVLLPSAGKSSS
;
A
#
# COMPACT_ATOMS: atom_id res chain seq x y z
N MET A 1 -27.14 17.60 14.12
CA MET A 1 -27.31 19.06 14.23
C MET A 1 -26.88 19.50 15.62
N ALA A 2 -26.28 20.68 15.74
CA ALA A 2 -26.00 21.30 17.03
C ALA A 2 -27.29 21.98 17.54
N PHE A 3 -28.31 21.16 17.79
CA PHE A 3 -29.55 21.68 18.37
C PHE A 3 -29.28 21.99 19.85
N PRO A 4 -29.77 23.13 20.38
CA PRO A 4 -29.64 23.44 21.79
C PRO A 4 -30.06 22.22 22.64
N PHE A 5 -29.32 21.94 23.72
CA PHE A 5 -29.48 20.80 24.65
C PHE A 5 -28.91 19.44 24.22
N LEU A 6 -28.50 19.23 22.97
CA LEU A 6 -27.84 17.97 22.57
C LEU A 6 -26.32 18.07 22.70
N THR A 7 -25.65 16.91 22.83
CA THR A 7 -24.17 16.78 22.82
C THR A 7 -23.48 17.58 21.73
N GLY A 8 -24.09 17.64 20.53
CA GLY A 8 -23.57 18.40 19.40
C GLY A 8 -23.43 19.90 19.68
N PHE A 9 -24.32 20.51 20.46
CA PHE A 9 -24.23 21.93 20.82
C PHE A 9 -23.02 22.22 21.70
N TYR A 10 -22.78 21.38 22.72
CA TYR A 10 -21.68 21.58 23.66
C TYR A 10 -20.30 21.26 23.08
N SER A 11 -20.21 20.26 22.19
CA SER A 11 -18.92 19.83 21.61
C SER A 11 -18.59 20.54 20.29
N LYS A 12 -19.57 20.68 19.38
CA LYS A 12 -19.31 21.21 18.02
C LYS A 12 -19.27 22.73 18.02
N ASP A 13 -20.16 23.41 18.74
CA ASP A 13 -20.24 24.87 18.66
C ASP A 13 -19.01 25.54 19.29
N LEU A 14 -18.41 24.97 20.33
CA LEU A 14 -17.15 25.46 20.89
C LEU A 14 -15.96 25.32 19.92
N ILE A 15 -15.88 24.20 19.20
CA ILE A 15 -14.84 24.00 18.18
C ILE A 15 -15.04 25.00 17.03
N LEU A 16 -16.29 25.28 16.64
CA LEU A 16 -16.62 26.27 15.61
C LEU A 16 -16.35 27.72 16.07
N GLU A 17 -16.54 28.05 17.35
CA GLU A 17 -16.18 29.34 17.95
C GLU A 17 -14.66 29.56 17.93
N VAL A 18 -13.87 28.52 18.18
CA VAL A 18 -12.40 28.54 18.09
C VAL A 18 -11.91 28.52 16.63
N ALA A 19 -12.67 27.93 15.71
CA ALA A 19 -12.24 27.63 14.35
C ALA A 19 -12.97 28.44 13.25
N LEU A 20 -13.39 29.69 13.49
CA LEU A 20 -14.09 30.54 12.49
C LEU A 20 -13.30 30.67 11.16
N GLY A 21 -13.51 29.69 10.29
CA GLY A 21 -12.75 29.39 9.09
C GLY A 21 -13.04 27.97 8.62
N GLN A 22 -14.20 27.80 7.98
CA GLN A 22 -14.62 26.72 7.05
C GLN A 22 -15.75 25.77 7.50
N TYR A 23 -16.69 25.63 6.57
CA TYR A 23 -18.01 24.99 6.62
C TYR A 23 -17.95 23.46 6.64
N GLU A 24 -18.90 22.80 7.29
CA GLU A 24 -19.56 21.58 6.76
C GLU A 24 -20.97 21.33 7.34
N VAL A 25 -21.86 20.86 6.45
CA VAL A 25 -23.28 20.54 6.65
C VAL A 25 -23.49 19.03 6.60
N SER A 26 -24.20 18.47 7.58
CA SER A 26 -24.90 17.18 7.41
C SER A 26 -25.94 16.95 8.53
N GLY A 27 -27.10 16.42 8.15
CA GLY A 27 -28.17 16.01 9.05
C GLY A 27 -29.22 15.19 8.30
N ASN A 28 -29.92 14.31 9.02
CA ASN A 28 -31.11 13.63 8.51
C ASN A 28 -32.20 13.56 9.60
N ILE A 29 -33.39 14.05 9.24
CA ILE A 29 -34.70 13.67 9.81
C ILE A 29 -35.45 13.07 8.61
N ALA A 30 -35.42 11.75 8.48
CA ALA A 30 -35.89 11.02 7.31
C ALA A 30 -37.19 10.25 7.61
N TYR A 31 -38.23 10.94 8.06
CA TYR A 31 -39.53 10.30 8.36
C TYR A 31 -40.76 10.97 7.74
N TRP A 32 -40.57 12.01 6.91
CA TRP A 32 -41.66 12.82 6.35
C TRP A 32 -41.77 12.70 4.82
N LEU A 33 -41.36 11.57 4.26
CA LEU A 33 -41.41 11.32 2.82
C LEU A 33 -42.59 10.41 2.46
N VAL A 34 -43.20 10.68 1.30
CA VAL A 34 -44.22 9.81 0.70
C VAL A 34 -43.61 8.40 0.52
N PRO A 35 -44.34 7.33 0.87
CA PRO A 35 -43.84 5.98 0.71
C PRO A 35 -43.53 5.68 -0.77
N ASN A 36 -42.25 5.45 -1.08
CA ASN A 36 -41.78 5.11 -2.43
C ASN A 36 -41.81 3.60 -2.72
N ALA A 37 -42.04 2.74 -1.72
CA ALA A 37 -42.06 1.28 -1.88
C ALA A 37 -43.48 0.77 -2.26
N PRO A 38 -43.63 -0.46 -2.78
CA PRO A 38 -44.95 -1.04 -3.02
C PRO A 38 -45.67 -1.38 -1.71
N LYS A 39 -47.01 -1.38 -1.72
CA LYS A 39 -47.86 -1.64 -0.55
C LYS A 39 -47.55 -2.96 0.17
N GLY A 40 -47.09 -3.98 -0.55
CA GLY A 40 -46.76 -5.30 0.00
C GLY A 40 -45.65 -5.26 1.04
N ASP A 41 -44.61 -4.44 0.83
CA ASP A 41 -43.46 -4.37 1.73
C ASP A 41 -43.81 -3.66 3.04
N TYR A 42 -44.69 -2.66 2.98
CA TYR A 42 -45.17 -1.94 4.17
C TYR A 42 -46.02 -2.81 5.09
N LEU A 43 -46.75 -3.79 4.54
CA LEU A 43 -47.58 -4.69 5.34
C LEU A 43 -46.75 -5.67 6.19
N HIS A 44 -45.47 -5.86 5.83
CA HIS A 44 -44.53 -6.72 6.55
C HIS A 44 -43.43 -5.92 7.29
N ALA A 45 -43.48 -4.59 7.23
CA ALA A 45 -42.61 -3.74 8.01
C ALA A 45 -42.95 -3.93 9.50
N HIS A 46 -41.96 -4.37 10.26
CA HIS A 46 -42.07 -4.57 11.70
C HIS A 46 -40.93 -3.83 12.39
N GLU A 47 -41.18 -3.44 13.63
CA GLU A 47 -40.18 -2.80 14.48
C GLU A 47 -38.96 -3.71 14.67
N ALA A 48 -37.80 -3.09 14.87
CA ALA A 48 -36.58 -3.83 15.11
C ALA A 48 -36.72 -4.73 16.36
N PRO A 49 -36.15 -5.95 16.35
CA PRO A 49 -36.18 -6.83 17.52
C PRO A 49 -35.54 -6.15 18.74
N MET A 50 -36.05 -6.47 19.93
CA MET A 50 -35.68 -5.80 21.19
C MET A 50 -34.16 -5.78 21.46
N ILE A 51 -33.43 -6.79 20.95
CA ILE A 51 -31.97 -6.91 21.06
C ILE A 51 -31.25 -5.73 20.39
N ILE A 52 -31.78 -5.18 19.30
CA ILE A 52 -31.22 -4.00 18.59
C ILE A 52 -31.71 -2.70 19.25
N VAL A 53 -32.95 -2.68 19.74
CA VAL A 53 -33.55 -1.50 20.37
C VAL A 53 -32.84 -1.13 21.67
N ILE A 54 -32.46 -2.10 22.50
CA ILE A 54 -31.81 -1.85 23.80
C ILE A 54 -30.52 -1.02 23.65
N PRO A 55 -29.54 -1.41 22.81
CA PRO A 55 -28.36 -0.58 22.56
C PRO A 55 -28.68 0.82 22.02
N LEU A 56 -29.64 0.94 21.09
CA LEU A 56 -30.02 2.23 20.51
C LEU A 56 -30.62 3.18 21.54
N VAL A 57 -31.47 2.66 22.44
CA VAL A 57 -32.07 3.45 23.54
C VAL A 57 -31.00 3.90 24.53
N ILE A 58 -30.08 3.00 24.92
CA ILE A 58 -28.96 3.34 25.81
C ILE A 58 -28.08 4.43 25.17
N LEU A 59 -27.72 4.28 23.90
CA LEU A 59 -26.95 5.29 23.16
C LEU A 59 -27.68 6.62 23.07
N SER A 60 -29.00 6.61 22.86
CA SER A 60 -29.81 7.84 22.82
C SER A 60 -29.80 8.56 24.17
N ILE A 61 -29.97 7.84 25.28
CA ILE A 61 -29.94 8.44 26.64
C ILE A 61 -28.56 9.02 26.92
N LEU A 62 -27.50 8.26 26.63
CA LEU A 62 -26.13 8.73 26.81
C LEU A 62 -25.84 9.95 25.92
N SER A 63 -26.32 9.99 24.68
CA SER A 63 -26.14 11.13 23.78
C SER A 63 -26.84 12.42 24.25
N ILE A 64 -27.87 12.34 25.10
CA ILE A 64 -28.51 13.52 25.69
C ILE A 64 -27.74 13.94 26.95
N VAL A 65 -27.48 13.00 27.86
CA VAL A 65 -26.95 13.29 29.19
C VAL A 65 -25.46 13.61 29.16
N PHE A 66 -24.69 12.87 28.36
CA PHE A 66 -23.22 12.98 28.35
C PHE A 66 -22.74 14.37 27.95
N GLY A 67 -23.44 15.05 27.04
CA GLY A 67 -23.06 16.38 26.58
C GLY A 67 -23.13 17.44 27.68
N TYR A 68 -24.18 17.38 28.50
CA TYR A 68 -24.35 18.31 29.63
C TYR A 68 -23.32 18.03 30.74
N VAL A 69 -23.09 16.74 31.06
CA VAL A 69 -22.16 16.33 32.12
C VAL A 69 -20.70 16.57 31.72
N ALA A 70 -20.32 16.23 30.49
CA ALA A 70 -18.95 16.34 30.03
C ALA A 70 -18.53 17.78 29.70
N LYS A 71 -19.47 18.70 29.43
CA LYS A 71 -19.16 20.11 29.16
C LYS A 71 -18.23 20.70 30.23
N ASP A 72 -18.58 20.54 31.50
CA ASP A 72 -17.83 21.17 32.59
C ASP A 72 -16.42 20.55 32.75
N ALA A 73 -16.28 19.26 32.46
CA ALA A 73 -15.01 18.54 32.55
C ALA A 73 -14.02 18.84 31.40
N PHE A 74 -14.51 19.17 30.20
CA PHE A 74 -13.67 19.36 29.01
C PHE A 74 -13.55 20.83 28.57
N VAL A 75 -14.59 21.63 28.79
CA VAL A 75 -14.71 23.02 28.31
C VAL A 75 -14.69 24.03 29.46
N GLY A 76 -15.02 23.61 30.69
CA GLY A 76 -15.07 24.48 31.85
C GLY A 76 -13.74 25.20 32.08
N VAL A 77 -13.82 26.51 32.34
CA VAL A 77 -12.64 27.32 32.65
C VAL A 77 -11.96 26.77 33.91
N GLY A 78 -10.73 26.26 33.76
CA GLY A 78 -9.96 25.71 34.87
C GLY A 78 -10.15 24.20 35.13
N SER A 79 -10.78 23.45 34.23
CA SER A 79 -10.84 21.98 34.35
C SER A 79 -9.48 21.34 34.05
N ASP A 80 -8.95 20.55 34.99
CA ASP A 80 -7.64 19.88 34.88
C ASP A 80 -7.67 18.55 34.09
N PHE A 81 -8.83 18.18 33.52
CA PHE A 81 -9.07 16.82 33.00
C PHE A 81 -8.18 16.46 31.80
N LEU A 82 -7.88 17.42 30.92
CA LEU A 82 -7.00 17.25 29.75
C LEU A 82 -5.91 18.33 29.65
N SER A 83 -5.71 19.15 30.68
CA SER A 83 -4.80 20.31 30.73
C SER A 83 -3.35 19.98 30.38
N THR A 84 -2.94 18.73 30.63
CA THR A 84 -1.57 18.24 30.39
C THR A 84 -1.34 17.71 28.97
N SER A 85 -2.40 17.53 28.16
CA SER A 85 -2.31 16.90 26.83
C SER A 85 -2.03 17.88 25.69
N LEU A 86 -2.29 19.17 25.90
CA LEU A 86 -2.16 20.23 24.89
C LEU A 86 -1.31 21.37 25.44
N PHE A 87 -0.11 21.56 24.89
CA PHE A 87 0.69 22.74 25.18
C PHE A 87 0.06 23.97 24.50
N GLN A 88 -0.44 24.90 25.30
CA GLN A 88 -0.93 26.21 24.83
C GLN A 88 0.03 27.28 25.30
N HIS A 89 0.50 28.13 24.37
CA HIS A 89 1.35 29.26 24.71
C HIS A 89 0.53 30.29 25.52
N PRO A 90 1.06 30.87 26.62
CA PRO A 90 0.32 31.81 27.48
C PRO A 90 -0.26 33.04 26.77
N ASP A 91 0.31 33.43 25.64
CA ASP A 91 -0.16 34.57 24.84
C ASP A 91 -1.36 34.25 23.93
N HIS A 92 -1.79 32.98 23.84
CA HIS A 92 -2.86 32.53 22.95
C HIS A 92 -3.90 31.68 23.69
N ILE A 93 -4.47 32.21 24.79
CA ILE A 93 -5.54 31.54 25.55
C ILE A 93 -6.88 31.73 24.83
N SER A 94 -7.01 31.02 23.72
CA SER A 94 -8.18 31.07 22.81
C SER A 94 -9.49 30.60 23.46
N LEU A 95 -9.44 29.75 24.48
CA LEU A 95 -10.64 29.22 25.14
C LEU A 95 -11.41 30.30 25.92
N ILE A 96 -10.70 31.11 26.72
CA ILE A 96 -11.31 32.17 27.54
C ILE A 96 -11.77 33.32 26.65
N GLU A 97 -10.98 33.66 25.63
CA GLU A 97 -11.34 34.69 24.66
C GLU A 97 -12.57 34.27 23.83
N ALA A 98 -12.71 32.99 23.47
CA ALA A 98 -13.89 32.49 22.76
C ALA A 98 -15.16 32.53 23.64
N GLU A 99 -15.07 32.15 24.93
CA GLU A 99 -16.26 32.13 25.80
C GLU A 99 -16.79 33.53 26.14
N PHE A 100 -15.90 34.50 26.36
CA PHE A 100 -16.27 35.85 26.82
C PHE A 100 -16.13 36.97 25.78
N GLY A 101 -15.33 36.77 24.74
CA GLY A 101 -15.01 37.81 23.74
C GLY A 101 -15.89 37.81 22.50
N LEU A 102 -16.62 36.72 22.23
CA LEU A 102 -17.44 36.61 21.01
C LEU A 102 -18.83 37.25 21.17
N PRO A 103 -19.28 38.07 20.19
CA PRO A 103 -20.62 38.63 20.21
C PRO A 103 -21.68 37.52 20.10
N LEU A 104 -22.80 37.70 20.81
CA LEU A 104 -23.91 36.74 20.88
C LEU A 104 -24.41 36.30 19.49
N LEU A 105 -24.39 37.19 18.49
CA LEU A 105 -24.80 36.87 17.13
C LEU A 105 -23.95 35.76 16.50
N LEU A 106 -22.62 35.81 16.68
CA LEU A 106 -21.70 34.80 16.14
C LEU A 106 -21.84 33.47 16.85
N LYS A 107 -22.13 33.50 18.16
CA LYS A 107 -22.44 32.32 18.96
C LYS A 107 -23.71 31.59 18.49
N LEU A 108 -24.73 32.36 18.10
CA LEU A 108 -26.00 31.79 17.63
C LEU A 108 -26.01 31.49 16.12
N LEU A 109 -25.03 31.97 15.36
CA LEU A 109 -24.96 31.84 13.90
C LEU A 109 -24.95 30.36 13.44
N PRO A 110 -24.18 29.44 14.04
CA PRO A 110 -24.20 28.03 13.64
C PRO A 110 -25.56 27.38 13.93
N ALA A 111 -26.19 27.72 15.06
CA ALA A 111 -27.51 27.22 15.42
C ALA A 111 -28.57 27.70 14.43
N ILE A 112 -28.62 29.00 14.14
CA ILE A 112 -29.53 29.60 13.14
C ILE A 112 -29.27 28.99 11.75
N GLY A 113 -28.00 28.87 11.34
CA GLY A 113 -27.63 28.28 10.06
C GLY A 113 -28.07 26.83 9.93
N SER A 114 -27.96 26.04 11.00
CA SER A 114 -28.43 24.64 11.01
C SER A 114 -29.95 24.53 10.90
N LEU A 115 -30.69 25.38 11.62
CA LEU A 115 -32.15 25.41 11.60
C LEU A 115 -32.67 25.92 10.25
N PHE A 116 -32.04 26.96 9.71
CA PHE A 116 -32.34 27.48 8.38
C PHE A 116 -32.03 26.46 7.29
N GLY A 117 -30.87 25.81 7.33
CA GLY A 117 -30.51 24.76 6.37
C GLY A 117 -31.46 23.55 6.42
N ALA A 118 -31.86 23.13 7.62
CA ALA A 118 -32.88 22.09 7.80
C ALA A 118 -34.24 22.50 7.24
N GLY A 119 -34.70 23.72 7.55
CA GLY A 119 -35.95 24.27 7.03
C GLY A 119 -35.94 24.40 5.51
N LEU A 120 -34.84 24.88 4.93
CA LEU A 120 -34.65 25.01 3.49
C LEU A 120 -34.61 23.64 2.80
N ALA A 121 -33.94 22.64 3.38
CA ALA A 121 -33.96 21.28 2.85
C ALA A 121 -35.39 20.70 2.83
N LEU A 122 -36.14 20.83 3.93
CA LEU A 122 -37.54 20.38 3.99
C LEU A 122 -38.42 21.12 2.97
N TYR A 123 -38.25 22.43 2.84
CA TYR A 123 -38.99 23.24 1.88
C TYR A 123 -38.72 22.79 0.43
N LEU A 124 -37.45 22.60 0.05
CA LEU A 124 -37.07 22.18 -1.30
C LEU A 124 -37.50 20.75 -1.64
N TYR A 125 -37.44 19.83 -0.68
CA TYR A 125 -37.84 18.44 -0.91
C TYR A 125 -39.35 18.23 -0.90
N HIS A 126 -40.09 18.92 -0.03
CA HIS A 126 -41.52 18.71 0.14
C HIS A 126 -42.37 19.67 -0.70
N SER A 127 -42.08 20.98 -0.66
CA SER A 127 -42.94 22.00 -1.26
C SER A 127 -42.61 22.28 -2.73
N VAL A 128 -41.34 22.17 -3.14
CA VAL A 128 -40.90 22.50 -4.50
C VAL A 128 -39.96 21.45 -5.12
N PRO A 129 -40.33 20.16 -5.17
CA PRO A 129 -39.48 19.11 -5.75
C PRO A 129 -39.21 19.33 -7.25
N SER A 130 -40.14 19.95 -7.97
CA SER A 130 -40.00 20.26 -9.40
C SER A 130 -38.85 21.23 -9.69
N PHE A 131 -38.59 22.18 -8.79
CA PHE A 131 -37.45 23.09 -8.89
C PHE A 131 -36.12 22.35 -8.71
N THR A 132 -36.04 21.45 -7.71
CA THR A 132 -34.86 20.63 -7.45
C THR A 132 -34.53 19.70 -8.62
N ILE A 133 -35.55 19.07 -9.21
CA ILE A 133 -35.39 18.23 -10.41
C ILE A 133 -34.99 19.08 -11.62
N GLY A 134 -35.60 20.25 -11.79
CA GLY A 134 -35.25 21.21 -12.84
C GLY A 134 -33.80 21.69 -12.76
N LEU A 135 -33.24 21.83 -11.55
CA LEU A 135 -31.85 22.22 -11.33
C LEU A 135 -30.89 21.16 -11.91
N THR A 136 -31.19 19.87 -11.72
CA THR A 136 -30.38 18.75 -12.22
C THR A 136 -30.47 18.58 -13.73
N ASN A 137 -31.57 19.00 -14.36
CA ASN A 137 -31.74 18.89 -15.81
C ASN A 137 -30.84 19.84 -16.61
N ASN A 138 -30.24 20.85 -15.95
CA ASN A 138 -29.24 21.70 -16.57
C ASN A 138 -27.90 20.97 -16.70
N THR A 139 -27.12 21.28 -17.74
CA THR A 139 -25.80 20.65 -17.95
C THR A 139 -24.85 20.82 -16.76
N VAL A 140 -24.84 22.01 -16.16
CA VAL A 140 -24.03 22.31 -14.95
C VAL A 140 -24.57 21.58 -13.72
N GLY A 141 -25.89 21.55 -13.54
CA GLY A 141 -26.52 20.86 -12.40
C GLY A 141 -26.32 19.36 -12.47
N TYR A 142 -26.44 18.77 -13.67
CA TYR A 142 -26.13 17.37 -13.92
C TYR A 142 -24.67 17.05 -13.60
N ALA A 143 -23.72 17.85 -14.09
CA ALA A 143 -22.29 17.65 -13.82
C ALA A 143 -21.97 17.73 -12.32
N LEU A 144 -22.53 18.72 -11.63
CA LEU A 144 -22.36 18.88 -10.18
C LEU A 144 -22.99 17.72 -9.40
N TYR A 145 -24.18 17.27 -9.82
CA TYR A 145 -24.84 16.12 -9.24
C TYR A 145 -24.03 14.84 -9.43
N THR A 146 -23.54 14.56 -10.64
CA THR A 146 -22.67 13.40 -10.92
C THR A 146 -21.37 13.46 -10.11
N PHE A 147 -20.76 14.64 -9.99
CA PHE A 147 -19.55 14.84 -9.20
C PHE A 147 -19.78 14.53 -7.71
N LEU A 148 -20.81 15.11 -7.10
CA LEU A 148 -21.12 14.91 -5.68
C LEU A 148 -21.61 13.49 -5.38
N ASN A 149 -22.50 12.94 -6.23
CA ASN A 149 -23.01 11.58 -6.08
C ASN A 149 -21.93 10.52 -6.31
N GLY A 150 -20.97 10.80 -7.18
CA GLY A 150 -19.80 9.95 -7.43
C GLY A 150 -18.72 10.01 -6.34
N LYS A 151 -19.01 10.54 -5.14
CA LYS A 151 -18.04 10.76 -4.05
C LYS A 151 -16.80 11.53 -4.55
N TRP A 152 -17.04 12.63 -5.25
CA TRP A 152 -16.02 13.47 -5.87
C TRP A 152 -15.19 12.74 -6.95
N LEU A 153 -15.69 11.61 -7.46
CA LEU A 153 -15.05 10.76 -8.46
C LEU A 153 -13.66 10.26 -8.04
N PHE A 154 -13.31 10.35 -6.76
CA PHE A 154 -11.99 9.93 -6.26
C PHE A 154 -11.76 8.44 -6.49
N ASP A 155 -12.81 7.62 -6.32
CA ASP A 155 -12.79 6.18 -6.60
C ASP A 155 -12.44 5.90 -8.07
N VAL A 156 -12.97 6.70 -9.02
CA VAL A 156 -12.70 6.55 -10.45
C VAL A 156 -11.25 6.94 -10.78
N VAL A 157 -10.76 8.03 -10.19
CA VAL A 157 -9.37 8.49 -10.36
C VAL A 157 -8.42 7.44 -9.78
N TYR A 158 -8.69 6.93 -8.57
CA TYR A 158 -7.89 5.92 -7.91
C TYR A 158 -7.82 4.63 -8.73
N ASN A 159 -8.97 4.10 -9.17
CA ASN A 159 -9.02 2.88 -9.98
C ASN A 159 -8.32 3.06 -11.34
N LYS A 160 -8.56 4.20 -12.01
CA LYS A 160 -8.04 4.44 -13.36
C LYS A 160 -6.54 4.72 -13.39
N TYR A 161 -6.02 5.51 -12.45
CA TYR A 161 -4.62 5.93 -12.48
C TYR A 161 -3.74 5.06 -11.58
N ILE A 162 -4.16 4.81 -10.34
CA ILE A 162 -3.31 4.11 -9.37
C ILE A 162 -3.40 2.61 -9.58
N ILE A 163 -4.61 2.03 -9.59
CA ILE A 163 -4.77 0.57 -9.70
C ILE A 163 -4.33 0.08 -11.08
N ASN A 164 -4.89 0.64 -12.17
CA ASN A 164 -4.50 0.19 -13.52
C ASN A 164 -3.02 0.46 -13.82
N GLY A 165 -2.47 1.60 -13.34
CA GLY A 165 -1.04 1.88 -13.46
C GLY A 165 -0.19 0.83 -12.75
N GLY A 166 -0.55 0.49 -11.50
CA GLY A 166 0.11 -0.57 -10.73
C GLY A 166 0.01 -1.95 -11.40
N LEU A 167 -1.16 -2.30 -11.95
CA LEU A 167 -1.36 -3.55 -12.67
C LEU A 167 -0.50 -3.65 -13.94
N GLN A 168 -0.40 -2.57 -14.72
CA GLN A 168 0.45 -2.54 -15.92
C GLN A 168 1.93 -2.68 -15.56
N LEU A 169 2.39 -1.98 -14.53
CA LEU A 169 3.76 -2.11 -14.03
C LEU A 169 4.05 -3.53 -13.54
N GLY A 170 3.14 -4.12 -12.77
CA GLY A 170 3.27 -5.51 -12.31
C GLY A 170 3.36 -6.50 -13.48
N GLN A 171 2.57 -6.30 -14.53
CA GLN A 171 2.65 -7.12 -15.75
C GLN A 171 3.98 -6.99 -16.48
N VAL A 172 4.55 -5.79 -16.57
CA VAL A 172 5.86 -5.56 -17.20
C VAL A 172 6.95 -6.23 -16.38
N ILE A 173 6.95 -6.03 -15.05
CA ILE A 173 7.96 -6.63 -14.16
C ILE A 173 7.92 -8.15 -14.29
N SER A 174 6.74 -8.78 -14.21
CA SER A 174 6.69 -10.24 -14.25
C SER A 174 7.10 -10.83 -15.61
N LYS A 175 6.74 -10.17 -16.73
CA LYS A 175 7.13 -10.65 -18.06
C LYS A 175 8.61 -10.42 -18.36
N VAL A 176 9.14 -9.24 -18.03
CA VAL A 176 10.50 -8.85 -18.40
C VAL A 176 11.52 -9.37 -17.40
N VAL A 177 11.24 -9.27 -16.10
CA VAL A 177 12.17 -9.69 -15.06
C VAL A 177 12.05 -11.19 -14.83
N ASP A 178 10.87 -11.68 -14.43
CA ASP A 178 10.75 -13.07 -14.01
C ASP A 178 10.88 -14.03 -15.20
N ARG A 179 10.03 -13.86 -16.21
CA ARG A 179 10.04 -14.74 -17.40
C ARG A 179 11.12 -14.41 -18.41
N GLY A 180 11.65 -13.18 -18.38
CA GLY A 180 12.68 -12.74 -19.31
C GLY A 180 14.07 -12.96 -18.71
N LEU A 181 14.50 -12.03 -17.85
CA LEU A 181 15.85 -12.00 -17.30
C LEU A 181 16.19 -13.24 -16.47
N ILE A 182 15.30 -13.66 -15.56
CA ILE A 182 15.59 -14.77 -14.65
C ILE A 182 15.62 -16.10 -15.41
N GLU A 183 14.68 -16.35 -16.32
CA GLU A 183 14.72 -17.57 -17.15
C GLU A 183 15.94 -17.60 -18.07
N LEU A 184 16.30 -16.46 -18.66
CA LEU A 184 17.46 -16.34 -19.56
C LEU A 184 18.78 -16.52 -18.84
N VAL A 185 18.95 -16.00 -17.62
CA VAL A 185 20.18 -16.21 -16.83
C VAL A 185 20.20 -17.57 -16.14
N GLY A 186 19.03 -18.06 -15.75
CA GLY A 186 18.87 -19.31 -15.00
C GLY A 186 18.85 -20.55 -15.92
N PRO A 187 17.77 -21.34 -15.92
CA PRO A 187 17.77 -22.67 -16.57
C PRO A 187 18.02 -22.62 -18.08
N TYR A 188 17.40 -21.66 -18.78
CA TYR A 188 17.45 -21.63 -20.24
C TYR A 188 18.84 -21.20 -20.74
N GLY A 189 19.42 -20.15 -20.16
CA GLY A 189 20.78 -19.73 -20.52
C GLY A 189 21.82 -20.76 -20.13
N PHE A 190 21.76 -21.28 -18.91
CA PHE A 190 22.73 -22.24 -18.42
C PHE A 190 22.72 -23.54 -19.25
N SER A 191 21.53 -24.08 -19.56
CA SER A 191 21.42 -25.28 -20.41
C SER A 191 21.95 -25.05 -21.82
N ASN A 192 21.69 -23.88 -22.42
CA ASN A 192 22.24 -23.52 -23.74
C ASN A 192 23.77 -23.41 -23.71
N VAL A 193 24.34 -22.81 -22.67
CA VAL A 193 25.81 -22.71 -22.53
C VAL A 193 26.43 -24.09 -22.36
N LEU A 194 25.88 -24.94 -21.49
CA LEU A 194 26.39 -26.30 -21.27
C LEU A 194 26.27 -27.17 -22.52
N THR A 195 25.13 -27.14 -23.21
CA THR A 195 24.92 -27.94 -24.43
C THR A 195 25.81 -27.46 -25.57
N ASN A 196 25.98 -26.15 -25.76
CA ASN A 196 26.90 -25.61 -26.76
C ASN A 196 28.35 -25.95 -26.43
N THR A 197 28.76 -25.82 -25.17
CA THR A 197 30.10 -26.22 -24.71
C THR A 197 30.32 -27.71 -24.95
N GLY A 198 29.34 -28.55 -24.60
CA GLY A 198 29.37 -29.99 -24.87
C GLY A 198 29.52 -30.30 -26.35
N ARG A 199 28.80 -29.60 -27.23
CA ARG A 199 28.95 -29.74 -28.69
C ARG A 199 30.33 -29.31 -29.17
N THR A 200 30.90 -28.22 -28.63
CA THR A 200 32.27 -27.80 -28.98
C THR A 200 33.32 -28.82 -28.52
N VAL A 201 33.18 -29.38 -27.31
CA VAL A 201 34.09 -30.42 -26.81
C VAL A 201 33.96 -31.70 -27.64
N ALA A 202 32.73 -32.12 -27.97
CA ALA A 202 32.49 -33.27 -28.83
C ALA A 202 33.09 -33.08 -30.23
N SER A 203 33.15 -31.86 -30.75
CA SER A 203 33.76 -31.57 -32.05
C SER A 203 35.28 -31.79 -32.11
N TYR A 204 35.97 -31.88 -30.97
CA TYR A 204 37.40 -32.24 -30.94
C TYR A 204 37.65 -33.72 -31.24
N ASP A 205 36.63 -34.57 -31.15
CA ASP A 205 36.69 -35.98 -31.49
C ASP A 205 36.50 -36.17 -33.01
N THR A 206 37.57 -35.96 -33.79
CA THR A 206 37.52 -35.96 -35.26
C THR A 206 37.58 -37.35 -35.91
N GLY A 207 37.84 -38.41 -35.14
CA GLY A 207 38.01 -39.79 -35.64
C GLY A 207 39.32 -40.05 -36.38
N VAL A 208 40.18 -39.03 -36.54
CA VAL A 208 41.46 -39.13 -37.26
C VAL A 208 42.59 -39.46 -36.28
N ILE A 209 43.22 -40.63 -36.45
CA ILE A 209 44.25 -41.16 -35.53
C ILE A 209 45.45 -40.22 -35.38
N THR A 210 45.86 -39.54 -36.46
CA THR A 210 47.00 -38.60 -36.43
C THR A 210 46.74 -37.41 -35.52
N SER A 211 45.50 -36.94 -35.41
CA SER A 211 45.12 -35.84 -34.52
C SER A 211 45.25 -36.24 -33.05
N TYR A 212 44.86 -37.46 -32.68
CA TYR A 212 45.04 -37.96 -31.31
C TYR A 212 46.51 -38.13 -30.93
N ALA A 213 47.35 -38.63 -31.86
CA ALA A 213 48.79 -38.73 -31.61
C ALA A 213 49.42 -37.36 -31.31
N LEU A 214 49.00 -36.32 -32.04
CA LEU A 214 49.39 -34.94 -31.78
C LEU A 214 48.92 -34.46 -30.41
N TYR A 215 47.66 -34.73 -30.02
CA TYR A 215 47.13 -34.34 -28.70
C TYR A 215 47.88 -35.01 -27.55
N ILE A 216 48.25 -36.29 -27.69
CA ILE A 216 49.02 -37.02 -26.67
C ILE A 216 50.40 -36.39 -26.50
N ILE A 217 51.12 -36.12 -27.59
CA ILE A 217 52.45 -35.51 -27.55
C ILE A 217 52.38 -34.11 -26.95
N LEU A 218 51.41 -33.29 -27.38
CA LEU A 218 51.24 -31.92 -26.89
C LEU A 218 50.84 -31.89 -25.40
N GLY A 219 49.99 -32.83 -24.98
CA GLY A 219 49.64 -33.03 -23.57
C GLY A 219 50.86 -33.38 -22.72
N LEU A 220 51.71 -34.30 -23.20
CA LEU A 220 52.92 -34.73 -22.51
C LEU A 220 53.93 -33.57 -22.40
N ILE A 221 54.13 -32.79 -23.46
CA ILE A 221 54.98 -31.58 -23.45
C ILE A 221 54.44 -30.54 -22.47
N SER A 222 53.13 -30.23 -22.53
CA SER A 222 52.50 -29.27 -21.61
C SER A 222 52.61 -29.73 -20.16
N PHE A 223 52.47 -31.03 -19.92
CA PHE A 223 52.56 -31.61 -18.59
C PHE A 223 53.97 -31.50 -18.01
N ILE A 224 55.00 -31.86 -18.80
CA ILE A 224 56.40 -31.67 -18.43
C ILE A 224 56.68 -30.19 -18.17
N PHE A 225 56.22 -29.30 -19.05
CA PHE A 225 56.41 -27.86 -18.88
C PHE A 225 55.80 -27.34 -17.57
N LEU A 226 54.58 -27.75 -17.23
CA LEU A 226 53.91 -27.35 -16.00
C LEU A 226 54.61 -27.91 -14.74
N LEU A 227 55.19 -29.10 -14.83
CA LEU A 227 55.96 -29.71 -13.74
C LEU A 227 57.29 -28.98 -13.49
N PHE A 228 58.00 -28.55 -14.55
CA PHE A 228 59.28 -27.85 -14.44
C PHE A 228 59.17 -26.32 -14.38
N ALA A 229 57.98 -25.75 -14.61
CA ALA A 229 57.70 -24.31 -14.47
C ALA A 229 58.17 -23.70 -13.14
N PRO A 230 57.93 -24.31 -11.95
CA PRO A 230 58.40 -23.75 -10.68
C PRO A 230 59.93 -23.76 -10.52
N ILE A 231 60.63 -24.67 -11.20
CA ILE A 231 62.09 -24.79 -11.15
C ILE A 231 62.75 -23.76 -12.08
N MET A 232 62.08 -23.37 -13.17
CA MET A 232 62.56 -22.39 -14.14
C MET A 232 62.24 -20.94 -13.75
N LEU A 233 61.15 -20.71 -13.01
CA LEU A 233 60.77 -19.40 -12.47
C LEU A 233 61.36 -19.21 -11.06
N ASN A 234 62.65 -18.84 -11.03
CA ASN A 234 63.46 -18.35 -9.91
C ASN A 234 62.81 -18.31 -8.50
N GLU A 235 63.51 -18.89 -7.51
CA GLU A 235 63.13 -19.22 -6.11
C GLU A 235 62.49 -18.12 -5.24
N GLY A 236 62.24 -16.91 -5.74
CA GLY A 236 61.76 -15.77 -4.94
C GLY A 236 60.27 -15.40 -5.11
N ALA A 237 59.56 -15.89 -6.12
CA ALA A 237 58.19 -15.44 -6.41
C ALA A 237 57.12 -16.54 -6.34
N VAL A 238 57.50 -17.81 -6.33
CA VAL A 238 56.58 -18.95 -6.46
C VAL A 238 56.01 -19.40 -5.10
N ASP A 239 56.78 -19.28 -4.01
CA ASP A 239 56.34 -19.68 -2.66
C ASP A 239 55.10 -18.92 -2.14
N SER A 240 54.82 -17.73 -2.68
CA SER A 240 53.69 -16.89 -2.23
C SER A 240 52.37 -17.14 -2.98
N ILE A 241 52.39 -17.81 -4.13
CA ILE A 241 51.20 -18.02 -4.99
C ILE A 241 50.90 -19.52 -5.18
N PHE A 242 51.93 -20.36 -5.27
CA PHE A 242 51.80 -21.81 -5.35
C PHE A 242 52.72 -22.42 -4.30
N GLY A 243 52.23 -22.54 -3.07
CA GLY A 243 52.96 -23.23 -2.00
C GLY A 243 53.45 -24.59 -2.50
N GLY A 244 54.67 -24.97 -2.09
CA GLY A 244 55.41 -26.14 -2.59
C GLY A 244 54.62 -27.46 -2.61
N ASP A 245 53.52 -27.56 -1.89
CA ASP A 245 52.56 -28.68 -1.90
C ASP A 245 51.87 -28.90 -3.26
N ILE A 246 51.59 -27.85 -4.04
CA ILE A 246 50.93 -28.00 -5.36
C ILE A 246 51.89 -28.62 -6.39
N ALA A 247 53.17 -28.28 -6.34
CA ALA A 247 54.19 -28.91 -7.18
C ALA A 247 54.32 -30.41 -6.87
N LEU A 248 54.28 -30.79 -5.58
CA LEU A 248 54.26 -32.19 -5.13
C LEU A 248 53.00 -32.94 -5.57
N ILE A 249 51.82 -32.30 -5.52
CA ILE A 249 50.56 -32.89 -6.00
C ILE A 249 50.59 -33.14 -7.51
N LEU A 250 51.15 -32.21 -8.29
CA LEU A 250 51.33 -32.36 -9.73
C LEU A 250 52.31 -33.49 -10.09
N VAL A 251 53.40 -33.63 -9.32
CA VAL A 251 54.33 -34.76 -9.47
C VAL A 251 53.63 -36.09 -9.17
N TYR A 252 52.80 -36.17 -8.14
CA TYR A 252 52.01 -37.37 -7.84
C TYR A 252 50.99 -37.71 -8.94
N PHE A 253 50.30 -36.71 -9.49
CA PHE A 253 49.40 -36.92 -10.63
C PHE A 253 50.14 -37.38 -11.89
N SER A 254 51.38 -36.91 -12.10
CA SER A 254 52.23 -37.36 -13.21
C SER A 254 52.59 -38.83 -13.14
N ALA A 255 52.94 -39.29 -11.93
CA ALA A 255 53.32 -40.68 -11.67
C ALA A 255 52.14 -41.64 -11.89
N LEU A 256 50.91 -41.16 -11.66
CA LEU A 256 49.69 -41.95 -11.85
C LEU A 256 49.34 -42.13 -13.33
N VAL A 257 49.63 -41.13 -14.18
CA VAL A 257 49.37 -41.19 -15.63
C VAL A 257 50.47 -41.96 -16.38
N LEU A 258 51.72 -41.95 -15.90
CA LEU A 258 52.85 -42.64 -16.55
C LEU A 258 52.99 -44.13 -16.18
N LEU A 259 52.29 -44.62 -15.16
CA LEU A 259 52.23 -46.06 -14.89
C LEU A 259 51.37 -46.73 -15.97
N PRO A 260 51.92 -47.66 -16.76
CA PRO A 260 51.10 -48.47 -17.65
C PRO A 260 50.14 -49.25 -16.74
N SER A 261 48.83 -49.07 -16.94
CA SER A 261 47.83 -49.92 -16.29
C SER A 261 48.20 -51.36 -16.61
N ALA A 262 48.72 -52.09 -15.62
CA ALA A 262 49.13 -53.47 -15.77
C ALA A 262 47.97 -54.25 -16.39
N GLY A 263 48.19 -54.72 -17.62
CA GLY A 263 47.20 -55.49 -18.35
C GLY A 263 46.75 -56.68 -17.50
N LYS A 264 45.45 -56.83 -17.32
CA LYS A 264 44.89 -58.13 -16.95
C LYS A 264 45.13 -59.07 -18.13
N SER A 265 46.10 -59.97 -17.99
CA SER A 265 46.15 -61.19 -18.78
C SER A 265 44.91 -62.02 -18.42
N SER A 266 43.92 -62.06 -19.30
CA SER A 266 42.83 -63.03 -19.23
C SER A 266 43.27 -64.32 -19.91
N SER A 267 43.55 -65.35 -19.10
CA SER A 267 43.19 -66.74 -19.42
C SER A 267 41.68 -66.88 -19.47
#